data_AF-A0A1G4IRC0-F1
#
_entry.id   AF-A0A1G4IRC0-F1
#
_cell.length_a   1.000
_cell.length_b   1.000
_cell.length_c   1.000
_cell.angle_alpha   90.00
_cell.angle_beta   90.00
_cell.angle_gamma   90.00
#
_symmetry.space_group_name_H-M   'P 1'
#
loop_
_entity.id
_entity.type
_entity.pdbx_description
1 polymer ?
#
loop_
_entity_poly.entity_id
_entity_poly.type
_entity_poly.pdbx_seq_one_letter_code
_entity_poly.pdbx_strand_id
1 'polypeptide(L)'
;MEEQVPESSQIATELGEQDANRLLLQYLLLHRGSCDEGQLLKALKTLEVKDLNATEWQNRLNKWMASVNLTLNALDYKVSRLRNRSGGWSYVYVDLAPAEDTKGATRLNLDELNFVQWAIQRFLGDRSAIQARGSKSSVENAVDGILREKFGSSEFESLQLRLYHTSGSTELCQYEEMDALKVEYLLARLCQLRWFYETAEGRFGLDVRALAELQTYIREKYSVPDCSVCSELALEGIQCKCNENAWHVACLRHFLAHVGTSCPSCGSSLEQAVYMT
;
A
#
# COMPACT_ATOMS: atom_id res chain seq x y z
N MET A 1 13.40 45.38 43.46
CA MET A 1 13.75 43.95 43.38
C MET A 1 12.72 43.31 42.47
N GLU A 2 12.98 43.37 41.17
CA GLU A 2 12.22 42.64 40.16
C GLU A 2 13.06 41.38 39.87
N GLU A 3 12.53 40.20 40.24
CA GLU A 3 13.14 38.91 39.91
C GLU A 3 12.89 38.62 38.42
N GLN A 4 13.98 38.59 37.66
CA GLN A 4 13.99 38.11 36.28
C GLN A 4 13.84 36.59 36.28
N VAL A 5 12.77 36.13 35.62
CA VAL A 5 12.55 34.73 35.26
C VAL A 5 13.62 34.32 34.22
N PRO A 6 14.30 33.17 34.34
CA PRO A 6 15.30 32.77 33.36
C PRO A 6 14.62 32.31 32.07
N GLU A 7 14.99 32.91 30.94
CA GLU A 7 14.68 32.42 29.60
C GLU A 7 15.25 31.01 29.42
N SER A 8 14.35 30.04 29.25
CA SER A 8 14.69 28.69 28.81
C SER A 8 15.21 28.75 27.38
N SER A 9 16.53 28.71 27.24
CA SER A 9 17.23 28.61 25.96
C SER A 9 16.90 27.28 25.27
N GLN A 10 16.12 27.34 24.20
CA GLN A 10 15.96 26.26 23.25
C GLN A 10 17.24 26.15 22.41
N ILE A 11 18.19 25.34 22.85
CA ILE A 11 19.28 24.86 21.99
C ILE A 11 18.79 23.56 21.36
N ALA A 12 18.01 23.68 20.28
CA ALA A 12 17.77 22.54 19.39
C ALA A 12 19.04 22.37 18.55
N THR A 13 19.95 21.50 19.00
CA THR A 13 21.14 21.13 18.23
C THR A 13 20.68 20.49 16.92
N GLU A 14 21.03 21.08 15.77
CA GLU A 14 20.78 20.48 14.47
C GLU A 14 21.40 19.08 14.43
N LEU A 15 20.56 18.06 14.23
CA LEU A 15 21.03 16.68 14.03
C LEU A 15 21.93 16.63 12.80
N GLY A 16 23.11 16.01 12.95
CA GLY A 16 23.98 15.74 11.81
C GLY A 16 23.26 14.90 10.75
N GLU A 17 23.55 15.14 9.47
CA GLU A 17 22.85 14.47 8.35
C GLU A 17 22.92 12.93 8.45
N GLN A 18 24.05 12.39 8.94
CA GLN A 18 24.19 10.95 9.15
C GLN A 18 23.29 10.40 10.27
N ASP A 19 23.06 11.17 11.32
CA ASP A 19 22.18 10.76 12.42
C ASP A 19 20.71 10.84 11.98
N ALA A 20 20.34 11.86 11.22
CA ALA A 20 19.02 11.94 10.58
C ALA A 20 18.76 10.74 9.65
N ASN A 21 19.75 10.36 8.83
CA ASN A 21 19.62 9.19 7.94
C ASN A 21 19.38 7.90 8.73
N ARG A 22 20.14 7.68 9.81
CA ARG A 22 20.01 6.51 10.69
C ARG A 22 18.65 6.48 11.39
N LEU A 23 18.21 7.59 11.96
CA LEU A 23 16.92 7.69 12.66
C LEU A 23 15.75 7.47 11.71
N LEU A 24 15.82 7.98 10.48
CA LEU A 24 14.75 7.78 9.50
C LEU A 24 14.70 6.33 8.99
N LEU A 25 15.86 5.67 8.83
CA LEU A 25 15.90 4.23 8.53
C LEU A 25 15.38 3.40 9.71
N GLN A 26 15.74 3.73 10.95
CA GLN A 26 15.19 3.09 12.15
C GLN A 26 13.68 3.27 12.23
N TYR A 27 13.16 4.46 11.91
CA TYR A 27 11.73 4.71 11.82
C TYR A 27 11.05 3.77 10.81
N LEU A 28 11.61 3.63 9.60
CA LEU A 28 11.10 2.68 8.60
C LEU A 28 11.09 1.23 9.13
N LEU A 29 12.17 0.80 9.79
CA LEU A 29 12.28 -0.55 10.36
C LEU A 29 11.31 -0.77 11.54
N LEU A 30 11.08 0.24 12.38
CA LEU A 30 10.08 0.21 13.45
C LEU A 30 8.67 0.06 12.89
N HIS A 31 8.40 0.66 11.73
CA HIS A 31 7.17 0.46 10.94
C HIS A 31 7.22 -0.82 10.09
N ARG A 32 7.88 -1.87 10.60
CA ARG A 32 7.95 -3.21 9.99
C ARG A 32 8.53 -3.20 8.57
N GLY A 33 9.42 -2.25 8.30
CA GLY A 33 10.09 -2.13 7.00
C GLY A 33 9.22 -1.50 5.92
N SER A 34 8.06 -0.88 6.25
CA SER A 34 7.24 -0.19 5.26
C SER A 34 6.56 1.06 5.81
N CYS A 35 6.59 2.18 5.08
CA CYS A 35 5.88 3.41 5.43
C CYS A 35 5.21 4.03 4.21
N ASP A 36 4.09 4.72 4.41
CA ASP A 36 3.54 5.61 3.39
C ASP A 36 4.40 6.88 3.27
N GLU A 37 4.44 7.48 2.08
CA GLU A 37 5.22 8.69 1.78
C GLU A 37 4.90 9.83 2.76
N GLY A 38 3.61 10.03 3.10
CA GLY A 38 3.19 11.04 4.06
C GLY A 38 3.73 10.81 5.48
N GLN A 39 3.79 9.56 5.93
CA GLN A 39 4.35 9.21 7.24
C GLN A 39 5.85 9.47 7.27
N LEU A 40 6.56 9.03 6.24
CA LEU A 40 8.00 9.19 6.14
C LEU A 40 8.42 10.65 5.97
N LEU A 41 7.67 11.43 5.18
CA LEU A 41 7.85 12.89 5.08
C LEU A 41 7.62 13.57 6.43
N LYS A 42 6.60 13.17 7.19
CA LYS A 42 6.34 13.73 8.52
C LYS A 42 7.48 13.42 9.49
N ALA A 43 8.04 12.21 9.44
CA ALA A 43 9.21 11.85 10.25
C ALA A 43 10.43 12.69 9.85
N LEU A 44 10.71 12.83 8.55
CA LEU A 44 11.81 13.66 8.04
C LEU A 44 11.69 15.12 8.47
N LYS A 45 10.49 15.71 8.37
CA LYS A 45 10.18 17.07 8.85
C LYS A 45 10.36 17.25 10.35
N THR A 46 10.21 16.17 11.11
CA THR A 46 10.40 16.19 12.57
C THR A 46 11.89 16.18 12.93
N LEU A 47 12.71 15.51 12.12
CA LEU A 47 14.16 15.42 12.31
C LEU A 47 14.89 16.69 11.84
N GLU A 48 14.36 17.37 10.82
CA GLU A 48 14.93 18.59 10.25
C GLU A 48 14.00 19.78 10.48
N VAL A 49 14.39 20.69 11.38
CA VAL A 49 13.65 21.93 11.61
C VAL A 49 14.02 22.93 10.50
N LYS A 50 13.39 22.79 9.34
CA LYS A 50 13.58 23.67 8.17
C LYS A 50 12.23 24.17 7.65
N ASP A 51 12.20 25.42 7.20
CA ASP A 51 11.05 25.96 6.48
C ASP A 51 11.23 25.72 4.98
N LEU A 52 10.64 24.64 4.49
CA LEU A 52 10.71 24.22 3.08
C LEU A 52 9.31 24.00 2.53
N ASN A 53 9.13 24.29 1.24
CA ASN A 53 7.88 24.00 0.53
C ASN A 53 7.74 22.50 0.22
N ALA A 54 6.57 22.09 -0.28
CA ALA A 54 6.27 20.68 -0.55
C ALA A 54 7.23 20.02 -1.54
N THR A 55 7.63 20.75 -2.59
CA THR A 55 8.55 20.26 -3.63
C THR A 55 9.96 20.06 -3.08
N GLU A 56 10.42 20.99 -2.24
CA GLU A 56 11.72 20.90 -1.57
C GLU A 56 11.77 19.73 -0.60
N TRP A 57 10.71 19.48 0.16
CA TRP A 57 10.62 18.31 1.02
C TRP A 57 10.66 16.99 0.24
N GLN A 58 9.96 16.92 -0.90
CA GLN A 58 10.02 15.75 -1.76
C GLN A 58 11.44 15.53 -2.31
N ASN A 59 12.11 16.60 -2.74
CA ASN A 59 13.49 16.54 -3.19
C ASN A 59 14.44 16.09 -2.07
N ARG A 60 14.21 16.55 -0.83
CA ARG A 60 14.98 16.12 0.34
C ARG A 60 14.78 14.63 0.62
N LEU A 61 13.55 14.13 0.55
CA LEU A 61 13.25 12.71 0.73
C LEU A 61 13.89 11.84 -0.37
N ASN A 62 13.87 12.30 -1.62
CA ASN A 62 14.55 11.62 -2.73
C ASN A 62 16.07 11.57 -2.53
N LYS A 63 16.69 12.66 -2.04
CA LYS A 63 18.12 12.69 -1.69
C LYS A 63 18.45 11.73 -0.55
N TRP A 64 17.61 11.70 0.49
CA TRP A 64 17.75 10.75 1.60
C TRP A 64 17.71 9.30 1.09
N MET A 65 16.72 8.95 0.26
CA MET A 65 16.62 7.61 -0.35
C MET A 65 17.88 7.22 -1.11
N ALA A 66 18.39 8.13 -1.95
CA ALA A 66 19.60 7.86 -2.72
C ALA A 66 20.80 7.61 -1.80
N SER A 67 20.96 8.45 -0.77
CA SER A 67 22.05 8.32 0.22
C SER A 67 21.98 7.01 1.01
N VAL A 68 20.80 6.65 1.51
CA VAL A 68 20.59 5.40 2.26
C VAL A 68 20.81 4.18 1.37
N ASN A 69 20.29 4.18 0.14
CA ASN A 69 20.47 3.06 -0.78
C ASN A 69 21.93 2.87 -1.22
N LEU A 70 22.74 3.93 -1.31
CA LEU A 70 24.19 3.78 -1.52
C LEU A 70 24.85 2.95 -0.42
N THR A 71 24.38 3.09 0.83
CA THR A 71 24.89 2.33 1.97
C THR A 71 24.29 0.92 2.01
N LEU A 72 22.98 0.80 1.81
CA LEU A 72 22.27 -0.47 1.91
C LEU A 72 22.63 -1.45 0.79
N ASN A 73 22.90 -0.97 -0.43
CA ASN A 73 23.27 -1.84 -1.55
C ASN A 73 24.56 -2.63 -1.28
N ALA A 74 25.48 -2.11 -0.45
CA ALA A 74 26.67 -2.84 -0.03
C ALA A 74 26.38 -4.01 0.92
N LEU A 75 25.16 -4.06 1.47
CA LEU A 75 24.64 -5.10 2.35
C LEU A 75 23.54 -5.92 1.67
N ASP A 76 23.37 -5.79 0.35
CA ASP A 76 22.29 -6.40 -0.43
C ASP A 76 20.88 -6.03 0.06
N TYR A 77 20.71 -4.83 0.61
CA TYR A 77 19.40 -4.28 0.98
C TYR A 77 19.08 -3.02 0.18
N LYS A 78 17.80 -2.67 0.11
CA LYS A 78 17.33 -1.44 -0.54
C LYS A 78 16.02 -0.95 0.06
N VAL A 79 15.89 0.37 0.20
CA VAL A 79 14.59 1.02 0.33
C VAL A 79 14.04 1.32 -1.06
N SER A 80 12.98 0.60 -1.43
CA SER A 80 12.27 0.75 -2.69
C SER A 80 11.03 1.63 -2.51
N ARG A 81 10.81 2.55 -3.45
CA ARG A 81 9.59 3.35 -3.53
C ARG A 81 8.65 2.70 -4.54
N LEU A 82 7.44 2.34 -4.12
CA LEU A 82 6.43 1.71 -4.98
C LEU A 82 5.02 2.25 -4.68
N ARG A 83 4.08 1.95 -5.58
CA ARG A 83 2.66 2.23 -5.37
C ARG A 83 2.04 1.18 -4.45
N ASN A 84 1.34 1.62 -3.42
CA ASN A 84 0.54 0.73 -2.57
C ASN A 84 -0.79 0.34 -3.26
N ARG A 85 -1.57 -0.49 -2.58
CA ARG A 85 -2.87 -1.00 -3.06
C ARG A 85 -3.85 0.09 -3.53
N SER A 86 -3.80 1.29 -2.95
CA SER A 86 -4.68 2.42 -3.27
C SER A 86 -4.05 3.45 -4.24
N GLY A 87 -2.85 3.16 -4.75
CA GLY A 87 -2.09 4.04 -5.63
C GLY A 87 -1.32 5.15 -4.92
N GLY A 88 -1.27 5.15 -3.59
CA GLY A 88 -0.38 6.02 -2.82
C GLY A 88 1.08 5.58 -2.94
N TRP A 89 2.03 6.49 -2.72
CA TRP A 89 3.45 6.12 -2.65
C TRP A 89 3.78 5.55 -1.27
N SER A 90 4.50 4.43 -1.25
CA SER A 90 5.04 3.82 -0.04
C SER A 90 6.50 3.43 -0.25
N TYR A 91 7.22 3.35 0.85
CA TYR A 91 8.65 3.06 0.93
C TYR A 91 8.79 1.72 1.65
N VAL A 92 9.46 0.76 1.05
CA VAL A 92 9.61 -0.59 1.60
C VAL A 92 11.07 -0.97 1.62
N TYR A 93 11.54 -1.46 2.76
CA TYR A 93 12.86 -2.04 2.94
C TYR A 93 12.83 -3.49 2.45
N VAL A 94 13.64 -3.78 1.43
CA VAL A 94 13.67 -5.02 0.66
C VAL A 94 15.08 -5.63 0.72
N ASP A 95 15.14 -6.95 0.84
CA ASP A 95 16.36 -7.76 0.71
C ASP A 95 16.56 -8.13 -0.77
N LEU A 96 17.71 -7.79 -1.35
CA LEU A 96 18.04 -8.00 -2.77
C LEU A 96 18.72 -9.35 -3.03
N ALA A 97 19.35 -9.93 -2.03
CA ALA A 97 20.00 -11.23 -2.10
C ALA A 97 19.88 -11.87 -0.72
N PRO A 98 18.81 -12.64 -0.45
CA PRO A 98 18.67 -13.32 0.82
C PRO A 98 19.80 -14.34 0.95
N ALA A 99 20.92 -13.93 1.56
CA ALA A 99 22.04 -14.78 1.89
C ALA A 99 21.54 -15.94 2.77
N GLU A 100 22.23 -17.08 2.75
CA GLU A 100 21.86 -18.22 3.59
C GLU A 100 21.75 -17.86 5.09
N ASP A 101 22.46 -16.80 5.47
CA ASP A 101 22.63 -16.29 6.83
C ASP A 101 21.54 -15.25 7.19
N THR A 102 20.94 -14.56 6.20
CA THR A 102 19.81 -13.63 6.36
C THR A 102 18.45 -14.28 6.12
N LYS A 103 18.40 -15.61 5.89
CA LYS A 103 17.20 -16.48 5.94
C LYS A 103 16.37 -16.34 7.24
N GLY A 104 16.70 -15.44 8.17
CA GLY A 104 15.95 -15.12 9.38
C GLY A 104 14.82 -14.10 9.23
N ALA A 105 14.73 -13.35 8.12
CA ALA A 105 13.81 -12.20 8.05
C ALA A 105 12.31 -12.58 7.91
N THR A 106 11.99 -13.78 7.42
CA THR A 106 10.75 -14.53 7.76
C THR A 106 10.98 -16.00 7.37
N ARG A 107 11.34 -16.88 8.31
CA ARG A 107 11.23 -18.32 8.03
C ARG A 107 9.75 -18.67 8.04
N LEU A 108 9.13 -18.58 6.86
CA LEU A 108 7.97 -19.39 6.56
C LEU A 108 8.51 -20.79 6.25
N ASN A 109 8.03 -21.79 6.96
CA ASN A 109 8.31 -23.19 6.58
C ASN A 109 7.52 -23.56 5.32
N LEU A 110 7.73 -24.78 4.80
CA LEU A 110 7.08 -25.20 3.55
C LEU A 110 5.55 -25.17 3.64
N ASP A 111 4.97 -25.59 4.76
CA ASP A 111 3.51 -25.59 4.97
C ASP A 111 2.96 -24.16 5.05
N GLU A 112 3.68 -23.25 5.71
CA GLU A 112 3.33 -21.82 5.77
C GLU A 112 3.44 -21.17 4.37
N LEU A 113 4.43 -21.54 3.56
CA LEU A 113 4.57 -21.06 2.19
C LEU A 113 3.45 -21.59 1.28
N ASN A 114 3.07 -22.86 1.42
CA ASN A 114 1.95 -23.44 0.69
C ASN A 114 0.63 -22.73 1.06
N PHE A 115 0.42 -22.47 2.35
CA PHE A 115 -0.71 -21.65 2.79
C PHE A 115 -0.69 -20.24 2.17
N VAL A 116 0.45 -19.55 2.15
CA VAL A 116 0.56 -18.21 1.55
C VAL A 116 0.21 -18.26 0.06
N GLN A 117 0.73 -19.24 -0.69
CA GLN A 117 0.39 -19.39 -2.11
C GLN A 117 -1.11 -19.67 -2.32
N TRP A 118 -1.69 -20.54 -1.48
CA TRP A 118 -3.11 -20.86 -1.51
C TRP A 118 -3.98 -19.63 -1.18
N ALA A 119 -3.60 -18.84 -0.16
CA ALA A 119 -4.29 -17.62 0.23
C ALA A 119 -4.22 -16.56 -0.88
N ILE A 120 -3.07 -16.38 -1.54
CA ILE A 120 -2.94 -15.49 -2.70
C ILE A 120 -3.87 -15.94 -3.84
N GLN A 121 -4.01 -17.25 -4.07
CA GLN A 121 -4.98 -17.76 -5.04
C GLN A 121 -6.43 -17.45 -4.64
N ARG A 122 -6.76 -17.44 -3.35
CA ARG A 122 -8.08 -16.98 -2.88
C ARG A 122 -8.27 -15.48 -3.07
N PHE A 123 -7.23 -14.68 -2.92
CA PHE A 123 -7.31 -13.24 -3.12
C PHE A 123 -7.45 -12.86 -4.60
N LEU A 124 -6.68 -13.51 -5.48
CA LEU A 124 -6.46 -13.06 -6.86
C LEU A 124 -6.91 -14.04 -7.95
N GLY A 125 -7.48 -15.19 -7.57
CA GLY A 125 -8.03 -16.16 -8.53
C GLY A 125 -9.26 -15.63 -9.26
N ASP A 126 -9.97 -16.52 -9.96
CA ASP A 126 -11.16 -16.14 -10.71
C ASP A 126 -12.27 -15.63 -9.76
N ARG A 127 -12.54 -14.34 -9.85
CA ARG A 127 -13.56 -13.64 -9.06
C ARG A 127 -14.52 -12.93 -10.00
N SER A 128 -15.80 -13.04 -9.70
CA SER A 128 -16.87 -12.31 -10.38
C SER A 128 -17.30 -11.12 -9.55
N ALA A 129 -17.58 -9.99 -10.19
CA ALA A 129 -18.21 -8.87 -9.52
C ALA A 129 -19.57 -9.28 -8.93
N ILE A 130 -19.82 -8.88 -7.69
CA ILE A 130 -21.09 -9.11 -6.99
C ILE A 130 -21.80 -7.78 -6.74
N GLN A 131 -23.09 -7.85 -6.41
CA GLN A 131 -23.87 -6.65 -6.06
C GLN A 131 -23.30 -6.01 -4.78
N ALA A 132 -23.03 -4.70 -4.83
CA ALA A 132 -22.56 -3.93 -3.69
C ALA A 132 -23.71 -3.77 -2.68
N ARG A 133 -23.72 -4.62 -1.64
CA ARG A 133 -24.67 -4.58 -0.53
C ARG A 133 -23.94 -4.48 0.80
N GLY A 134 -24.60 -3.89 1.78
CA GLY A 134 -24.05 -3.75 3.14
C GLY A 134 -23.15 -2.52 3.30
N SER A 135 -22.28 -2.57 4.32
CA SER A 135 -21.39 -1.46 4.67
C SER A 135 -20.31 -1.24 3.61
N LYS A 136 -20.04 0.03 3.33
CA LYS A 136 -18.95 0.44 2.44
C LYS A 136 -17.63 0.52 3.19
N SER A 137 -16.60 -0.02 2.56
CA SER A 137 -15.19 0.12 2.95
C SER A 137 -14.71 1.56 2.80
N SER A 138 -13.56 1.87 3.41
CA SER A 138 -12.90 3.17 3.23
C SER A 138 -12.56 3.45 1.75
N VAL A 139 -12.20 2.42 1.00
CA VAL A 139 -11.91 2.49 -0.44
C VAL A 139 -13.15 2.91 -1.23
N GLU A 140 -14.29 2.24 -1.01
CA GLU A 140 -15.56 2.56 -1.68
C GLU A 140 -16.03 3.97 -1.37
N ASN A 141 -15.95 4.39 -0.10
CA ASN A 141 -16.30 5.74 0.30
C ASN A 141 -15.39 6.80 -0.37
N ALA A 142 -14.10 6.51 -0.52
CA ALA A 142 -13.17 7.38 -1.23
C ALA A 142 -13.48 7.47 -2.73
N VAL A 143 -13.76 6.34 -3.38
CA VAL A 143 -14.18 6.28 -4.79
C VAL A 143 -15.47 7.07 -4.99
N ASP A 144 -16.47 6.87 -4.14
CA ASP A 144 -17.73 7.61 -4.22
C ASP A 144 -17.53 9.10 -4.07
N GLY A 145 -16.69 9.53 -3.13
CA GLY A 145 -16.34 10.94 -2.97
C GLY A 145 -15.77 11.54 -4.25
N ILE A 146 -14.86 10.82 -4.91
CA ILE A 146 -14.25 11.24 -6.18
C ILE A 146 -15.28 11.29 -7.32
N LEU A 147 -16.15 10.30 -7.44
CA LEU A 147 -17.16 10.25 -8.49
C LEU A 147 -18.25 11.31 -8.28
N ARG A 148 -18.72 11.53 -7.04
CA ARG A 148 -19.68 12.59 -6.71
C ARG A 148 -19.12 13.99 -6.98
N GLU A 149 -17.83 14.20 -6.71
CA GLU A 149 -17.15 15.47 -7.03
C GLU A 149 -17.16 15.73 -8.54
N LYS A 150 -17.01 14.68 -9.36
CA LYS A 150 -16.93 14.82 -10.82
C LYS A 150 -18.28 14.90 -11.52
N PHE A 151 -19.23 14.05 -11.12
CA PHE A 151 -20.52 13.87 -11.81
C PHE A 151 -21.69 14.56 -11.09
N GLY A 152 -21.48 15.06 -9.87
CA GLY A 152 -22.53 15.70 -9.08
C GLY A 152 -23.32 14.69 -8.24
N SER A 153 -23.59 15.06 -6.99
CA SER A 153 -24.26 14.18 -6.01
C SER A 153 -25.73 13.90 -6.32
N SER A 154 -26.34 14.64 -7.24
CA SER A 154 -27.71 14.39 -7.73
C SER A 154 -27.79 13.35 -8.83
N GLU A 155 -26.70 13.12 -9.57
CA GLU A 155 -26.65 12.20 -10.71
C GLU A 155 -25.98 10.87 -10.34
N PHE A 156 -25.04 10.91 -9.38
CA PHE A 156 -24.33 9.73 -8.90
C PHE A 156 -24.59 9.44 -7.43
N GLU A 157 -25.19 8.27 -7.15
CA GLU A 157 -25.37 7.76 -5.79
C GLU A 157 -24.17 6.89 -5.37
N SER A 158 -23.95 5.78 -6.09
CA SER A 158 -22.82 4.87 -5.90
C SER A 158 -22.69 3.84 -7.02
N LEU A 159 -21.52 3.18 -7.12
CA LEU A 159 -21.38 2.01 -7.98
C LEU A 159 -22.19 0.84 -7.41
N GLN A 160 -22.67 -0.02 -8.32
CA GLN A 160 -23.61 -1.09 -7.99
C GLN A 160 -22.93 -2.45 -7.82
N LEU A 161 -21.68 -2.57 -8.25
CA LEU A 161 -20.93 -3.81 -8.27
C LEU A 161 -19.62 -3.66 -7.52
N ARG A 162 -19.18 -4.73 -6.87
CA ARG A 162 -17.85 -4.82 -6.23
C ARG A 162 -17.17 -6.14 -6.57
N LEU A 163 -15.85 -6.07 -6.69
CA LEU A 163 -14.94 -7.18 -6.85
C LEU A 163 -14.02 -7.19 -5.61
N TYR A 164 -13.85 -8.38 -5.02
CA TYR A 164 -12.95 -8.53 -3.88
C TYR A 164 -11.61 -9.10 -4.31
N HIS A 165 -10.53 -8.41 -3.92
CA HIS A 165 -9.17 -8.94 -3.90
C HIS A 165 -8.75 -9.38 -2.48
N THR A 166 -9.75 -9.67 -1.65
CA THR A 166 -9.64 -10.10 -0.27
C THR A 166 -10.48 -11.34 -0.01
N SER A 167 -10.09 -12.16 0.96
CA SER A 167 -10.86 -13.31 1.44
C SER A 167 -11.10 -13.23 2.94
N GLY A 168 -12.26 -13.71 3.39
CA GLY A 168 -12.64 -13.67 4.80
C GLY A 168 -11.82 -14.66 5.65
N SER A 169 -11.57 -14.33 6.91
CA SER A 169 -10.88 -15.22 7.87
C SER A 169 -11.44 -16.64 7.88
N THR A 170 -12.77 -16.79 7.89
CA THR A 170 -13.45 -18.08 7.89
C THR A 170 -13.18 -18.89 6.62
N GLU A 171 -13.07 -18.25 5.44
CA GLU A 171 -12.71 -18.92 4.19
C GLU A 171 -11.26 -19.41 4.27
N LEU A 172 -10.36 -18.58 4.80
CA LEU A 172 -8.93 -18.91 4.89
C LEU A 172 -8.65 -20.04 5.90
N CYS A 173 -9.43 -20.12 6.98
CA CYS A 173 -9.31 -21.20 7.98
C CYS A 173 -9.78 -22.57 7.46
N GLN A 174 -10.33 -22.67 6.24
CA GLN A 174 -10.72 -23.93 5.61
C GLN A 174 -9.55 -24.63 4.89
N TYR A 175 -8.33 -24.11 4.98
CA TYR A 175 -7.16 -24.75 4.39
C TYR A 175 -6.88 -26.11 5.06
N GLU A 176 -7.08 -27.21 4.32
CA GLU A 176 -7.10 -28.57 4.88
C GLU A 176 -5.74 -29.07 5.40
N GLU A 177 -4.64 -28.50 4.92
CA GLU A 177 -3.28 -28.94 5.27
C GLU A 177 -2.75 -28.25 6.56
N MET A 178 -3.53 -27.35 7.18
CA MET A 178 -3.14 -26.66 8.40
C MET A 178 -4.32 -26.51 9.37
N ASP A 179 -4.05 -26.70 10.66
CA ASP A 179 -5.04 -26.45 11.72
C ASP A 179 -5.49 -24.98 11.76
N ALA A 180 -6.79 -24.75 12.01
CA ALA A 180 -7.38 -23.42 11.99
C ALA A 180 -6.71 -22.43 12.96
N LEU A 181 -6.30 -22.87 14.16
CA LEU A 181 -5.60 -21.99 15.11
C LEU A 181 -4.21 -21.60 14.60
N LYS A 182 -3.53 -22.52 13.90
CA LYS A 182 -2.26 -22.21 13.23
C LYS A 182 -2.46 -21.23 12.08
N VAL A 183 -3.54 -21.37 11.31
CA VAL A 183 -3.90 -20.44 10.23
C VAL A 183 -4.15 -19.04 10.79
N GLU A 184 -4.94 -18.90 11.86
CA GLU A 184 -5.20 -17.61 12.51
C GLU A 184 -3.90 -16.95 13.00
N TYR A 185 -3.04 -17.72 13.68
CA TYR A 185 -1.74 -17.24 14.11
C TYR A 185 -0.86 -16.80 12.93
N LEU A 186 -0.85 -17.58 11.86
CA LEU A 186 -0.08 -17.28 10.66
C LEU A 186 -0.61 -16.02 9.95
N LEU A 187 -1.92 -15.84 9.83
CA LEU A 187 -2.53 -14.63 9.28
C LEU A 187 -2.12 -13.39 10.07
N ALA A 188 -2.21 -13.44 11.41
CA ALA A 188 -1.76 -12.35 12.27
C ALA A 188 -0.27 -12.05 12.08
N ARG A 189 0.57 -13.09 11.98
CA ARG A 189 2.02 -12.96 11.71
C ARG A 189 2.28 -12.34 10.34
N LEU A 190 1.57 -12.75 9.29
CA LEU A 190 1.70 -12.20 7.93
C LEU A 190 1.28 -10.72 7.88
N CYS A 191 0.29 -10.32 8.67
CA CYS A 191 -0.08 -8.91 8.83
C CYS A 191 1.01 -8.09 9.53
N GLN A 192 1.60 -8.62 10.60
CA GLN A 192 2.73 -7.97 11.29
C GLN A 192 3.94 -7.80 10.36
N LEU A 193 4.14 -8.74 9.44
CA LEU A 193 5.22 -8.72 8.47
C LEU A 193 4.89 -7.92 7.20
N ARG A 194 3.70 -7.30 7.13
CA ARG A 194 3.22 -6.47 6.00
C ARG A 194 3.08 -7.25 4.68
N TRP A 195 2.97 -8.58 4.77
CA TRP A 195 2.62 -9.43 3.63
C TRP A 195 1.13 -9.32 3.33
N PHE A 196 0.30 -9.44 4.37
CA PHE A 196 -1.15 -9.27 4.28
C PHE A 196 -1.61 -8.04 5.08
N TYR A 197 -2.79 -7.52 4.75
CA TYR A 197 -3.52 -6.59 5.61
C TYR A 197 -4.85 -7.21 6.02
N GLU A 198 -5.42 -6.74 7.11
CA GLU A 198 -6.75 -7.10 7.57
C GLU A 198 -7.69 -5.89 7.45
N THR A 199 -8.90 -6.11 6.96
CA THR A 199 -9.97 -5.10 6.92
C THR A 199 -10.77 -5.11 8.22
N ALA A 200 -11.55 -4.05 8.47
CA ALA A 200 -12.44 -4.01 9.64
C ALA A 200 -13.50 -5.12 9.64
N GLU A 201 -13.81 -5.69 8.47
CA GLU A 201 -14.74 -6.81 8.29
C GLU A 201 -14.08 -8.19 8.45
N GLY A 202 -12.80 -8.26 8.88
CA GLY A 202 -12.07 -9.51 9.06
C GLY A 202 -11.70 -10.20 7.75
N ARG A 203 -11.51 -9.42 6.67
CA ARG A 203 -11.01 -9.91 5.39
C ARG A 203 -9.53 -9.63 5.25
N PHE A 204 -8.81 -10.51 4.57
CA PHE A 204 -7.38 -10.42 4.34
C PHE A 204 -7.08 -10.23 2.86
N GLY A 205 -6.08 -9.42 2.56
CA GLY A 205 -5.56 -9.23 1.20
C GLY A 205 -4.07 -8.92 1.19
N LEU A 206 -3.50 -8.70 0.01
CA LEU A 206 -2.07 -8.41 -0.15
C LEU A 206 -1.72 -6.99 0.27
N ASP A 207 -0.66 -6.86 1.06
CA ASP A 207 -0.14 -5.58 1.53
C ASP A 207 1.18 -5.21 0.83
N VAL A 208 1.69 -4.03 1.13
CA VAL A 208 2.75 -3.33 0.39
C VAL A 208 4.03 -4.15 0.25
N ARG A 209 4.38 -5.02 1.21
CA ARG A 209 5.58 -5.86 1.10
C ARG A 209 5.38 -6.99 0.08
N ALA A 210 4.22 -7.64 0.11
CA ALA A 210 3.88 -8.65 -0.89
C ALA A 210 3.83 -8.04 -2.30
N LEU A 211 3.31 -6.81 -2.45
CA LEU A 211 3.33 -6.09 -3.71
C LEU A 211 4.75 -5.74 -4.18
N ALA A 212 5.66 -5.41 -3.25
CA ALA A 212 7.05 -5.11 -3.57
C ALA A 212 7.84 -6.36 -4.01
N GLU A 213 7.61 -7.49 -3.33
CA GLU A 213 8.41 -8.71 -3.53
C GLU A 213 7.82 -9.67 -4.58
N LEU A 214 6.48 -9.72 -4.73
CA LEU A 214 5.80 -10.69 -5.59
C LEU A 214 5.20 -10.09 -6.87
N GLN A 215 5.49 -8.83 -7.20
CA GLN A 215 4.82 -8.15 -8.31
C GLN A 215 4.88 -8.92 -9.63
N THR A 216 6.07 -9.41 -9.98
CA THR A 216 6.31 -10.20 -11.20
C THR A 216 5.52 -11.50 -11.17
N TYR A 217 5.60 -12.24 -10.07
CA TYR A 217 4.85 -13.49 -9.88
C TYR A 217 3.34 -13.28 -10.01
N ILE A 218 2.82 -12.19 -9.45
CA ILE A 218 1.38 -11.88 -9.50
C ILE A 218 0.94 -11.62 -10.94
N ARG A 219 1.68 -10.79 -11.68
CA ARG A 219 1.38 -10.45 -13.09
C ARG A 219 1.42 -11.68 -14.00
N GLU A 220 2.37 -12.59 -13.76
CA GLU A 220 2.53 -13.77 -14.60
C GLU A 220 1.46 -14.84 -14.32
N LYS A 221 0.98 -14.95 -13.09
CA LYS A 221 0.11 -16.06 -12.65
C LYS A 221 -1.37 -15.70 -12.58
N TYR A 222 -1.73 -14.44 -12.36
CA TYR A 222 -3.10 -14.01 -12.13
C TYR A 222 -3.52 -12.91 -13.10
N SER A 223 -4.80 -12.92 -13.51
CA SER A 223 -5.39 -11.89 -14.39
C SER A 223 -5.78 -10.64 -13.59
N VAL A 224 -4.81 -10.01 -12.93
CA VAL A 224 -5.02 -8.75 -12.19
C VAL A 224 -4.72 -7.57 -13.13
N PRO A 225 -5.63 -6.58 -13.24
CA PRO A 225 -5.41 -5.45 -14.12
C PRO A 225 -4.32 -4.50 -13.57
N ASP A 226 -3.54 -3.92 -14.47
CA ASP A 226 -2.70 -2.78 -14.15
C ASP A 226 -3.53 -1.48 -14.19
N CYS A 227 -3.12 -0.50 -13.39
CA CYS A 227 -3.76 0.80 -13.39
C CYS A 227 -3.45 1.57 -14.69
N SER A 228 -4.48 2.06 -15.39
CA SER A 228 -4.34 2.79 -16.66
C SER A 228 -3.59 4.14 -16.56
N VAL A 229 -3.27 4.60 -15.35
CA VAL A 229 -2.54 5.86 -15.11
C VAL A 229 -1.09 5.61 -14.71
N CYS A 230 -0.84 4.71 -13.76
CA CYS A 230 0.51 4.49 -13.24
C CYS A 230 1.17 3.19 -13.74
N SER A 231 0.43 2.33 -14.46
CA SER A 231 0.90 1.02 -14.95
C SER A 231 1.36 0.06 -13.85
N GLU A 232 0.94 0.29 -12.60
CA GLU A 232 1.16 -0.61 -11.47
C GLU A 232 -0.08 -1.44 -11.17
N LEU A 233 0.11 -2.64 -10.62
CA LEU A 233 -0.97 -3.55 -10.23
C LEU A 233 -2.07 -2.84 -9.43
N ALA A 234 -3.31 -2.91 -9.91
CA ALA A 234 -4.47 -2.33 -9.26
C ALA A 234 -5.23 -3.39 -8.46
N LEU A 235 -5.17 -3.29 -7.12
CA LEU A 235 -5.96 -4.14 -6.22
C LEU A 235 -7.10 -3.39 -5.55
N GLU A 236 -7.01 -2.05 -5.41
CA GLU A 236 -8.08 -1.25 -4.84
C GLU A 236 -8.35 0.02 -5.63
N GLY A 237 -9.64 0.33 -5.79
CA GLY A 237 -10.11 1.45 -6.59
C GLY A 237 -11.31 1.05 -7.43
N ILE A 238 -11.23 1.22 -8.74
CA ILE A 238 -12.30 0.82 -9.66
C ILE A 238 -11.77 0.02 -10.85
N GLN A 239 -12.60 -0.87 -11.37
CA GLN A 239 -12.40 -1.57 -12.64
C GLN A 239 -13.52 -1.23 -13.61
N CYS A 240 -13.20 -1.05 -14.88
CA CYS A 240 -14.23 -0.99 -15.90
C CYS A 240 -14.88 -2.37 -16.09
N LYS A 241 -16.16 -2.40 -16.45
CA LYS A 241 -16.90 -3.63 -16.77
C LYS A 241 -16.34 -4.42 -17.95
N CYS A 242 -15.53 -3.80 -18.82
CA CYS A 242 -14.83 -4.53 -19.89
C CYS A 242 -13.59 -5.30 -19.39
N ASN A 243 -13.25 -5.20 -18.11
CA ASN A 243 -12.08 -5.81 -17.46
C ASN A 243 -10.69 -5.36 -17.96
N GLU A 244 -10.62 -4.55 -19.01
CA GLU A 244 -9.35 -4.08 -19.62
C GLU A 244 -8.66 -2.94 -18.86
N ASN A 245 -9.42 -2.13 -18.10
CA ASN A 245 -8.87 -0.95 -17.43
C ASN A 245 -9.27 -0.92 -15.96
N ALA A 246 -8.30 -0.56 -15.12
CA ALA A 246 -8.49 -0.31 -13.71
C ALA A 246 -7.81 0.99 -13.29
N TRP A 247 -8.28 1.56 -12.18
CA TRP A 247 -7.72 2.78 -11.61
C TRP A 247 -7.63 2.62 -10.11
N HIS A 248 -6.44 2.85 -9.56
CA HIS A 248 -6.30 3.07 -8.12
C HIS A 248 -7.14 4.26 -7.66
N VAL A 249 -7.53 4.28 -6.39
CA VAL A 249 -8.25 5.43 -5.78
C VAL A 249 -7.52 6.75 -6.05
N ALA A 250 -6.20 6.80 -5.81
CA ALA A 250 -5.41 8.02 -6.02
C ALA A 250 -5.29 8.40 -7.50
N CYS A 251 -5.19 7.41 -8.39
CA CYS A 251 -5.08 7.61 -9.83
C CYS A 251 -6.40 8.03 -10.48
N LEU A 252 -7.53 7.54 -9.96
CA LEU A 252 -8.87 7.86 -10.47
C LEU A 252 -9.14 9.36 -10.42
N ARG A 253 -8.82 10.02 -9.30
CA ARG A 253 -9.00 11.47 -9.16
C ARG A 253 -8.24 12.23 -10.24
N HIS A 254 -6.98 11.87 -10.48
CA HIS A 254 -6.16 12.49 -11.51
C HIS A 254 -6.75 12.25 -12.91
N PHE A 255 -7.17 11.02 -13.21
CA PHE A 255 -7.78 10.67 -14.49
C PHE A 255 -9.04 11.48 -14.78
N LEU A 256 -9.97 11.57 -13.81
CA LEU A 256 -11.21 12.33 -13.96
C LEU A 256 -10.98 13.84 -14.07
N ALA A 257 -9.94 14.36 -13.42
CA ALA A 257 -9.61 15.78 -13.47
C ALA A 257 -8.98 16.20 -14.82
N HIS A 258 -8.12 15.36 -15.40
CA HIS A 258 -7.24 15.77 -16.50
C HIS A 258 -7.35 14.94 -17.78
N VAL A 259 -7.91 13.73 -17.74
CA VAL A 259 -7.91 12.79 -18.88
C VAL A 259 -9.30 12.59 -19.44
N GLY A 260 -10.26 12.13 -18.63
CA GLY A 260 -11.62 11.87 -19.11
C GLY A 260 -12.52 11.20 -18.08
N THR A 261 -13.78 10.98 -18.46
CA THR A 261 -14.84 10.38 -17.61
C THR A 261 -15.28 8.99 -18.08
N SER A 262 -14.69 8.50 -19.16
CA SER A 262 -15.02 7.21 -19.78
C SER A 262 -13.79 6.32 -19.91
N CYS A 263 -14.03 5.01 -19.93
CA CYS A 263 -13.00 4.00 -20.16
C CYS A 263 -12.36 4.18 -21.56
N PRO A 264 -11.02 4.20 -21.68
CA PRO A 264 -10.35 4.40 -22.96
C PRO A 264 -10.51 3.21 -23.92
N SER A 265 -10.72 1.99 -23.41
CA SER A 265 -10.86 0.80 -24.27
C SER A 265 -12.29 0.57 -24.78
N CYS A 266 -13.32 0.81 -23.97
CA CYS A 266 -14.71 0.49 -24.33
C CYS A 266 -15.66 1.70 -24.36
N GLY A 267 -15.20 2.90 -23.97
CA GLY A 267 -16.00 4.13 -23.97
C GLY A 267 -17.08 4.21 -22.89
N SER A 268 -17.26 3.18 -22.06
CA SER A 268 -18.26 3.19 -20.98
C SER A 268 -17.93 4.23 -19.91
N SER A 269 -18.96 4.93 -19.40
CA SER A 269 -18.80 5.88 -18.30
C SER A 269 -18.27 5.19 -17.03
N LEU A 270 -17.36 5.86 -16.33
CA LEU A 270 -16.80 5.38 -15.07
C LEU A 270 -17.80 5.40 -13.91
N GLU A 271 -18.94 6.08 -14.05
CA GLU A 271 -20.07 5.98 -13.10
C GLU A 271 -20.68 4.57 -13.04
N GLN A 272 -20.42 3.76 -14.06
CA GLN A 272 -20.92 2.39 -14.16
C GLN A 272 -19.83 1.35 -13.89
N ALA A 273 -18.69 1.77 -13.36
CA ALA A 273 -17.58 0.90 -13.01
C ALA A 273 -17.93 -0.07 -11.85
N VAL A 274 -16.97 -0.92 -11.53
CA VAL A 274 -17.03 -1.90 -10.43
C VAL A 274 -16.03 -1.47 -9.37
N TYR A 275 -16.39 -1.47 -8.09
CA TYR A 275 -15.41 -1.26 -7.02
C TYR A 275 -14.41 -2.42 -6.98
N MET A 276 -13.16 -2.13 -6.67
CA MET A 276 -12.14 -3.12 -6.33
C MET A 276 -11.75 -2.93 -4.86
N THR A 277 -11.92 -3.96 -4.02
CA THR A 277 -11.72 -3.88 -2.55
C THR A 277 -11.07 -5.11 -1.94
#